data_AF-A0A963UE71-F1
#
_entry.id   AF-A0A963UE71-F1
#
_cell.length_a   1.000
_cell.length_b   1.000
_cell.length_c   1.000
_cell.angle_alpha   90.00
_cell.angle_beta   90.00
_cell.angle_gamma   90.00
#
_symmetry.space_group_name_H-M   'P 1'
#
loop_
_entity.id
_entity.type
_entity.pdbx_description
1 polymer ?
#
loop_
_entity_poly.entity_id
_entity_poly.type
_entity_poly.pdbx_seq_one_letter_code
_entity_poly.pdbx_strand_id
1 'polypeptide(L)'
;DRVKAEALLALAQELNAAFPFEKTFMISAERGHGVEDLKRWLAAEVPEGPWFYPEDQIADLPMRMIAAEITREKLTLRLHEELPYQLTVETEHWQEREDGSARIDQVIYVARDGHKGIVLGKGGETIKAVGRDARVEIAEFLGCPVHLFLQVKVRENWQEERERYSEMGLDFKDGD
;
A
#
# COMPACT_ATOMS: atom_id res chain seq x y z
N ASP A 1 11.35 18.30 6.23
CA ASP A 1 11.41 18.00 7.66
C ASP A 1 10.44 18.91 8.40
N ARG A 2 9.38 18.34 8.98
CA ARG A 2 8.27 19.11 9.56
C ARG A 2 8.46 19.43 11.04
N VAL A 3 9.48 18.85 11.67
CA VAL A 3 9.79 19.01 13.10
C VAL A 3 11.22 19.53 13.24
N LYS A 4 11.45 20.48 14.16
CA LYS A 4 12.79 21.00 14.44
C LYS A 4 13.61 20.00 15.26
N ALA A 5 14.93 20.01 15.09
CA ALA A 5 15.84 19.06 15.73
C ALA A 5 15.73 19.05 17.26
N GLU A 6 15.52 20.22 17.87
CA GLU A 6 15.40 20.35 19.33
C GLU A 6 14.13 19.67 19.87
N ALA A 7 13.02 19.75 19.12
CA ALA A 7 11.78 19.08 19.47
C ALA A 7 11.87 17.56 19.27
N LEU A 8 12.59 17.11 18.24
CA LEU A 8 12.88 15.69 18.01
C LEU A 8 13.74 15.09 19.13
N LEU A 9 14.72 15.84 19.63
CA LEU A 9 15.57 15.38 20.72
C LEU A 9 14.80 15.22 22.03
N ALA A 10 13.94 16.18 22.36
CA ALA A 10 13.07 16.09 23.55
C ALA A 10 12.13 14.89 23.45
N LEU A 11 11.48 14.68 22.30
CA LEU A 11 10.61 13.52 22.07
C LEU A 11 11.37 12.19 22.18
N ALA A 12 12.58 12.12 21.61
CA ALA A 12 13.42 10.94 21.72
C ALA A 12 13.79 10.62 23.17
N GLN A 13 14.04 11.65 24.00
CA GLN A 13 14.31 11.46 25.42
C GLN A 13 13.09 10.91 26.16
N GLU A 14 11.90 11.47 25.92
CA GLU A 14 10.65 10.99 26.53
C GLU A 14 10.36 9.52 26.17
N LEU A 15 10.50 9.16 24.89
CA LEU A 15 10.28 7.79 24.41
C LEU A 15 11.31 6.81 24.99
N ASN A 16 12.59 7.17 25.03
CA ASN A 16 13.63 6.32 25.62
C ASN A 16 13.50 6.19 27.15
N ALA A 17 12.88 7.15 27.82
CA ALA A 17 12.53 7.02 29.24
C ALA A 17 11.33 6.09 29.45
N ALA A 18 10.40 6.04 28.50
CA ALA A 18 9.22 5.17 28.55
C ALA A 18 9.54 3.71 28.19
N PHE A 19 10.53 3.47 27.33
CA PHE A 19 10.91 2.13 26.90
C PHE A 19 12.41 2.04 26.54
N PRO A 20 13.11 0.97 26.96
CA PRO A 20 14.52 0.76 26.63
C PRO A 20 14.67 0.24 25.18
N PHE A 21 14.58 1.14 24.20
CA PHE A 21 14.86 0.79 22.82
C PHE A 21 16.34 0.42 22.65
N GLU A 22 16.61 -0.61 21.85
CA GLU A 22 17.99 -1.01 21.50
C GLU A 22 18.76 0.16 20.88
N LYS A 23 18.10 0.93 20.00
CA LYS A 23 18.68 2.10 19.35
C LYS A 23 17.62 3.07 18.86
N THR A 24 17.91 4.37 18.94
CA THR A 24 17.07 5.43 18.37
C THR A 24 17.76 6.07 17.18
N PHE A 25 17.00 6.25 16.08
CA PHE A 25 17.46 6.92 14.87
C PHE A 25 16.60 8.14 14.58
N MET A 26 17.24 9.24 14.22
CA MET A 26 16.55 10.43 13.71
C MET A 26 16.65 10.41 12.19
N ILE A 27 15.53 10.16 11.49
CA ILE A 27 15.52 10.00 10.04
C ILE A 27 14.56 10.96 9.36
N SER A 28 14.86 11.28 8.10
CA SER A 28 13.92 11.87 7.15
C SER A 28 13.90 11.02 5.88
N ALA A 29 12.86 10.20 5.69
CA ALA A 29 12.73 9.35 4.51
C ALA A 29 12.68 10.17 3.20
N GLU A 30 11.97 11.31 3.23
CA GLU A 30 11.85 12.22 2.10
C GLU A 30 13.20 12.85 1.69
N ARG A 31 14.07 13.18 2.65
CA ARG A 31 15.36 13.86 2.40
C ARG A 31 16.58 12.95 2.49
N GLY A 32 16.39 11.69 2.86
CA GLY A 32 17.46 10.71 3.08
C GLY A 32 18.29 10.92 4.36
N HIS A 33 17.99 11.90 5.21
CA HIS A 33 18.77 12.14 6.43
C HIS A 33 18.67 10.94 7.39
N GLY A 34 19.80 10.49 7.94
CA GLY A 34 19.85 9.38 8.91
C GLY A 34 19.48 8.00 8.35
N VAL A 35 19.00 7.91 7.11
CA VAL A 35 18.58 6.64 6.49
C VAL A 35 19.76 5.70 6.30
N GLU A 36 20.93 6.22 5.92
CA GLU A 36 22.14 5.41 5.77
C GLU A 36 22.66 4.87 7.11
N ASP A 37 22.50 5.61 8.21
CA ASP A 37 22.86 5.11 9.55
C ASP A 37 21.94 3.96 9.99
N LEU A 38 20.64 4.10 9.73
CA LEU A 38 19.66 3.04 9.96
C LEU A 38 19.98 1.81 9.12
N LYS A 39 20.22 1.96 7.81
CA LYS A 39 20.57 0.86 6.91
C LYS A 39 21.82 0.12 7.35
N ARG A 40 22.88 0.85 7.74
CA ARG A 40 24.12 0.26 8.24
C ARG A 40 23.90 -0.55 9.52
N TRP A 41 23.10 -0.03 10.45
CA TRP A 41 22.82 -0.75 11.68
C TRP A 41 21.99 -1.99 11.41
N LEU A 42 20.90 -1.89 10.63
CA LEU A 42 20.10 -3.05 10.25
C LEU A 42 20.97 -4.14 9.59
N ALA A 43 21.83 -3.77 8.65
CA ALA A 43 22.75 -4.71 8.01
C ALA A 43 23.73 -5.40 8.98
N ALA A 44 24.10 -4.75 10.08
CA ALA A 44 24.96 -5.33 11.11
C ALA A 44 24.19 -6.24 12.09
N GLU A 45 22.88 -6.00 12.28
CA GLU A 45 22.02 -6.79 13.16
C GLU A 45 21.41 -8.02 12.46
N VAL A 46 21.33 -8.04 11.13
CA VAL A 46 20.85 -9.22 10.39
C VAL A 46 21.81 -10.39 10.62
N PRO A 47 21.34 -11.55 11.11
CA PRO A 47 22.17 -12.73 11.27
C PRO A 47 22.76 -13.20 9.95
N GLU A 48 23.96 -13.75 9.98
CA GLU A 48 24.54 -14.41 8.80
C GLU A 48 23.60 -15.53 8.30
N GLY A 49 23.33 -15.52 7.00
CA GLY A 49 22.42 -16.46 6.37
C GLY A 49 22.44 -16.37 4.85
N PRO A 50 21.82 -17.33 4.15
CA PRO A 50 21.68 -17.27 2.70
C PRO A 50 20.73 -16.13 2.30
N TRP A 51 20.92 -15.63 1.08
CA TRP A 51 19.92 -14.77 0.45
C TRP A 51 18.63 -15.57 0.26
N PHE A 52 17.53 -15.09 0.84
CA PHE A 52 16.21 -15.70 0.67
C PHE A 52 15.54 -15.32 -0.66
N TYR A 53 15.95 -14.19 -1.24
CA TYR A 53 15.39 -13.64 -2.48
C TYR A 53 16.52 -13.22 -3.44
N PRO A 54 16.30 -13.26 -4.76
CA PRO A 54 17.20 -12.69 -5.76
C PRO A 54 17.43 -11.18 -5.56
N GLU A 55 18.59 -10.69 -6.00
CA GLU A 55 18.99 -9.27 -5.86
C GLU A 55 18.06 -8.29 -6.60
N ASP A 56 17.42 -8.75 -7.68
CA ASP A 56 16.51 -7.99 -8.53
C ASP A 56 15.04 -8.06 -8.09
N GLN A 57 14.71 -8.82 -7.04
CA GLN A 57 13.35 -8.94 -6.55
C GLN A 57 12.96 -7.70 -5.70
N ILE A 58 12.15 -6.81 -6.29
CA ILE A 58 11.72 -5.55 -5.66
C ILE A 58 10.69 -5.78 -4.55
N ALA A 59 9.83 -6.80 -4.67
CA ALA A 59 8.85 -7.20 -3.66
C ALA A 59 8.58 -8.71 -3.74
N ASP A 60 8.20 -9.32 -2.62
CA ASP A 60 7.67 -10.69 -2.52
C ASP A 60 6.15 -10.77 -2.77
N LEU A 61 5.52 -9.61 -2.98
CA LEU A 61 4.08 -9.51 -3.21
C LEU A 61 3.71 -9.91 -4.65
N PRO A 62 2.64 -10.69 -4.85
CA PRO A 62 2.10 -10.96 -6.17
C PRO A 62 1.81 -9.65 -6.92
N MET A 63 2.13 -9.59 -8.22
CA MET A 63 1.91 -8.39 -9.05
C MET A 63 0.47 -7.86 -8.99
N ARG A 64 -0.50 -8.76 -8.80
CA ARG A 64 -1.92 -8.46 -8.60
C ARG A 64 -2.18 -7.62 -7.34
N MET A 65 -1.44 -7.88 -6.27
CA MET A 65 -1.51 -7.14 -5.01
C MET A 65 -0.89 -5.75 -5.17
N ILE A 66 0.29 -5.66 -5.82
CA ILE A 66 0.93 -4.37 -6.08
C ILE A 66 0.03 -3.47 -6.93
N ALA A 67 -0.57 -4.01 -8.00
CA ALA A 67 -1.52 -3.26 -8.82
C ALA A 67 -2.75 -2.81 -8.02
N ALA A 68 -3.25 -3.62 -7.08
CA ALA A 68 -4.36 -3.23 -6.22
C ALA A 68 -3.95 -2.11 -5.25
N GLU A 69 -2.74 -2.19 -4.68
CA GLU A 69 -2.19 -1.19 -3.77
C GLU A 69 -1.94 0.16 -4.47
N ILE A 70 -1.44 0.17 -5.71
CA ILE A 70 -1.31 1.40 -6.50
C ILE A 70 -2.66 2.08 -6.67
N THR A 71 -3.70 1.33 -7.05
CA THR A 71 -5.07 1.88 -7.16
C THR A 71 -5.60 2.36 -5.81
N ARG A 72 -5.35 1.62 -4.73
CA ARG A 72 -5.74 1.99 -3.36
C ARG A 72 -5.08 3.30 -2.94
N GLU A 73 -3.80 3.49 -3.24
CA GLU A 73 -3.08 4.74 -3.00
C GLU A 73 -3.72 5.91 -3.74
N LYS A 74 -4.08 5.74 -5.02
CA LYS A 74 -4.74 6.82 -5.79
C LYS A 74 -6.12 7.15 -5.24
N LEU A 75 -6.85 6.16 -4.72
CA LEU A 75 -8.07 6.40 -3.96
C LEU A 75 -7.77 7.19 -2.68
N THR A 76 -6.75 6.81 -1.90
CA THR A 76 -6.36 7.53 -0.67
C THR A 76 -5.97 8.98 -0.93
N LEU A 77 -5.25 9.27 -2.01
CA LEU A 77 -4.85 10.64 -2.37
C LEU A 77 -6.03 11.48 -2.86
N ARG A 78 -7.02 10.85 -3.50
CA ARG A 78 -8.15 11.55 -4.11
C ARG A 78 -9.34 11.72 -3.18
N LEU A 79 -9.57 10.75 -2.31
CA LEU A 79 -10.64 10.75 -1.33
C LEU A 79 -10.15 11.48 -0.07
N HIS A 80 -11.08 12.13 0.62
CA HIS A 80 -10.78 12.84 1.86
C HIS A 80 -11.40 12.09 3.04
N GLU A 81 -11.06 12.52 4.25
CA GLU A 81 -11.62 12.00 5.52
C GLU A 81 -11.32 10.51 5.73
N GLU A 82 -12.22 9.77 6.36
CA GLU A 82 -12.00 8.37 6.79
C GLU A 82 -12.26 7.34 5.68
N LEU A 83 -12.81 7.75 4.54
CA LEU A 83 -13.17 6.88 3.41
C LEU A 83 -12.04 5.98 2.91
N PRO A 84 -10.78 6.45 2.78
CA PRO A 84 -9.67 5.59 2.35
C PRO A 84 -9.44 4.36 3.24
N TYR A 85 -9.84 4.42 4.51
CA TYR A 85 -9.70 3.32 5.46
C TYR A 85 -10.91 2.38 5.47
N GLN A 86 -12.00 2.77 4.80
CA GLN A 86 -13.26 2.00 4.72
C GLN A 86 -13.50 1.40 3.34
N LEU A 87 -12.44 1.30 2.54
CA LEU A 87 -12.42 0.62 1.26
C LEU A 87 -11.23 -0.33 1.13
N THR A 88 -11.34 -1.26 0.20
CA THR A 88 -10.25 -2.10 -0.24
C THR A 88 -10.32 -2.32 -1.75
N VAL A 89 -9.19 -2.66 -2.36
CA VAL A 89 -9.08 -2.94 -3.80
C VAL A 89 -8.61 -4.37 -3.99
N GLU A 90 -9.26 -5.09 -4.88
CA GLU A 90 -8.92 -6.47 -5.23
C GLU A 90 -8.82 -6.61 -6.74
N THR A 91 -7.84 -7.39 -7.21
CA THR A 91 -7.67 -7.71 -8.63
C THR A 91 -8.36 -9.05 -8.94
N GLU A 92 -9.57 -9.00 -9.50
CA GLU A 92 -10.36 -10.20 -9.84
C GLU A 92 -9.81 -10.91 -11.08
N HIS A 93 -9.43 -10.15 -12.12
CA HIS A 93 -8.92 -10.74 -13.37
C HIS A 93 -7.62 -10.07 -13.83
N TRP A 94 -6.73 -10.92 -14.35
CA TRP A 94 -5.48 -10.53 -14.98
C TRP A 94 -5.29 -11.35 -16.23
N GLN A 95 -5.13 -10.69 -17.37
CA GLN A 95 -4.90 -11.34 -18.66
C GLN A 95 -3.79 -10.62 -19.39
N GLU A 96 -2.72 -11.34 -19.68
CA GLU A 96 -1.72 -10.92 -20.66
C GLU A 96 -2.29 -11.16 -22.06
N ARG A 97 -2.16 -10.15 -22.92
CA ARG A 97 -2.65 -10.19 -24.30
C ARG A 97 -1.52 -10.49 -25.26
N GLU A 98 -1.90 -10.98 -26.45
CA GLU A 98 -0.95 -11.32 -27.52
C GLU A 98 -0.10 -10.13 -28.00
N ASP A 99 -0.60 -8.90 -27.83
CA ASP A 99 0.11 -7.66 -28.17
C ASP A 99 1.11 -7.20 -27.07
N GLY A 100 1.29 -7.99 -26.01
CA GLY A 100 2.15 -7.68 -24.89
C GLY A 100 1.56 -6.73 -23.85
N SER A 101 0.28 -6.34 -23.99
CA SER A 101 -0.42 -5.53 -22.99
C SER A 101 -1.09 -6.39 -21.91
N ALA A 102 -1.34 -5.81 -20.73
CA ALA A 102 -2.09 -6.46 -19.66
C ALA A 102 -3.50 -5.87 -19.53
N ARG A 103 -4.52 -6.72 -19.51
CA ARG A 103 -5.86 -6.37 -19.03
C ARG A 103 -5.95 -6.69 -17.55
N ILE A 104 -6.35 -5.70 -16.76
CA ILE A 104 -6.50 -5.81 -15.31
C ILE A 104 -7.91 -5.37 -14.93
N ASP A 105 -8.67 -6.25 -14.29
CA ASP A 105 -9.99 -5.93 -13.74
C ASP A 105 -9.89 -5.90 -12.22
N GLN A 106 -10.19 -4.73 -11.64
CA GLN A 106 -10.18 -4.53 -10.19
C GLN A 106 -11.54 -4.13 -9.66
N VAL A 107 -11.83 -4.58 -8.45
CA VAL A 107 -13.01 -4.20 -7.69
C VAL A 107 -12.60 -3.40 -6.47
N ILE A 108 -13.24 -2.26 -6.31
CA ILE A 108 -13.17 -1.41 -5.13
C ILE A 108 -14.38 -1.75 -4.27
N TYR A 109 -14.13 -2.40 -3.14
CA TYR A 109 -15.16 -2.68 -2.15
C TYR A 109 -15.27 -1.52 -1.19
N VAL A 110 -16.51 -1.10 -0.93
CA VAL A 110 -16.83 -0.09 0.08
C VAL A 110 -17.84 -0.63 1.08
N ALA A 111 -17.75 -0.18 2.32
CA ALA A 111 -18.59 -0.68 3.40
C ALA A 111 -20.07 -0.33 3.27
N ARG A 112 -20.43 0.80 2.62
CA ARG A 112 -21.82 1.32 2.55
C ARG A 112 -22.09 2.01 1.21
N ASP A 113 -23.36 2.07 0.81
CA ASP A 113 -23.76 2.64 -0.48
C ASP A 113 -23.41 4.14 -0.63
N GLY A 114 -23.50 4.92 0.46
CA GLY A 114 -23.07 6.32 0.45
C GLY A 114 -21.61 6.50 0.00
N HIS A 115 -20.72 5.58 0.39
CA HIS A 115 -19.30 5.63 -0.01
C HIS A 115 -19.12 5.32 -1.49
N LYS A 116 -19.95 4.43 -2.06
CA LYS A 116 -19.92 4.13 -3.50
C LYS A 116 -20.17 5.39 -4.32
N GLY A 117 -21.13 6.22 -3.92
CA GLY A 117 -21.39 7.51 -4.56
C GLY A 117 -20.17 8.44 -4.53
N ILE A 118 -19.44 8.47 -3.41
CA ILE A 118 -18.25 9.33 -3.24
C ILE A 118 -17.07 8.83 -4.07
N VAL A 119 -16.82 7.52 -4.08
CA VAL A 119 -15.78 6.88 -4.91
C VAL A 119 -16.03 7.13 -6.40
N LEU A 120 -17.28 7.01 -6.85
CA LEU A 120 -17.64 7.30 -8.23
C LEU A 120 -17.45 8.80 -8.55
N GLY A 121 -17.89 9.68 -7.66
CA GLY A 121 -17.92 11.12 -7.89
C GLY A 121 -19.00 11.53 -8.89
N LYS A 122 -19.14 12.84 -9.13
CA LYS A 122 -20.19 13.37 -10.01
C LYS A 122 -19.96 12.88 -11.45
N GLY A 123 -20.91 12.11 -12.00
CA GLY A 123 -20.80 11.56 -13.36
C GLY A 123 -19.61 10.60 -13.56
N GLY A 124 -19.08 10.01 -12.48
CA GLY A 124 -17.91 9.13 -12.54
C GLY A 124 -16.57 9.87 -12.65
N GLU A 125 -16.51 11.17 -12.39
CA GLU A 125 -15.28 11.95 -12.57
C GLU A 125 -14.13 11.49 -11.65
N THR A 126 -14.44 11.14 -10.41
CA THR A 126 -13.44 10.72 -9.41
C THR A 126 -12.82 9.40 -9.82
N ILE A 127 -13.65 8.40 -10.11
CA ILE A 127 -13.15 7.07 -10.50
C ILE A 127 -12.39 7.09 -11.83
N LYS A 128 -12.76 7.98 -12.77
CA LYS A 128 -12.02 8.18 -14.03
C LYS A 128 -10.63 8.76 -13.80
N ALA A 129 -10.52 9.75 -12.90
CA ALA A 129 -9.22 10.32 -12.54
C ALA A 129 -8.34 9.26 -11.85
N VAL A 130 -8.88 8.55 -10.85
CA VAL A 130 -8.19 7.46 -10.16
C VAL A 130 -7.73 6.39 -11.15
N GLY A 131 -8.62 5.91 -12.02
CA GLY A 131 -8.28 4.88 -13.00
C GLY A 131 -7.24 5.33 -14.02
N ARG A 132 -7.24 6.60 -14.42
CA ARG A 132 -6.19 7.14 -15.31
C ARG A 132 -4.84 7.14 -14.62
N ASP A 133 -4.77 7.66 -13.40
CA ASP A 133 -3.51 7.87 -12.69
C ASP A 133 -2.94 6.51 -12.23
N ALA A 134 -3.78 5.59 -11.74
CA ALA A 134 -3.37 4.22 -11.40
C ALA A 134 -2.88 3.45 -12.63
N ARG A 135 -3.56 3.55 -13.78
CA ARG A 135 -3.15 2.86 -15.01
C ARG A 135 -1.77 3.31 -15.50
N VAL A 136 -1.44 4.60 -15.39
CA VAL A 136 -0.13 5.13 -15.81
C VAL A 136 0.97 4.51 -14.95
N GLU A 137 0.78 4.51 -13.63
CA GLU A 137 1.79 4.00 -12.70
C GLU A 137 1.94 2.48 -12.76
N ILE A 138 0.82 1.73 -12.89
CA ILE A 138 0.89 0.28 -13.10
C ILE A 138 1.60 -0.04 -14.42
N ALA A 139 1.35 0.72 -15.49
CA ALA A 139 2.04 0.50 -16.77
C ALA A 139 3.55 0.78 -16.67
N GLU A 140 3.95 1.81 -15.93
CA GLU A 140 5.36 2.11 -15.65
C GLU A 140 6.01 1.00 -14.83
N PHE A 141 5.34 0.54 -13.76
CA PHE A 141 5.81 -0.55 -12.91
C PHE A 141 5.98 -1.87 -13.68
N LEU A 142 5.03 -2.19 -14.58
CA LEU A 142 5.05 -3.43 -15.36
C LEU A 142 5.94 -3.36 -16.61
N GLY A 143 6.31 -2.16 -17.06
CA GLY A 143 7.04 -1.97 -18.31
C GLY A 143 6.24 -2.33 -19.57
N CYS A 144 4.91 -2.38 -19.48
CA CYS A 144 4.04 -2.72 -20.62
C CYS A 144 2.72 -1.90 -20.62
N PRO A 145 2.00 -1.81 -21.76
CA PRO A 145 0.72 -1.13 -21.80
C PRO A 145 -0.33 -1.83 -20.93
N VAL A 146 -1.12 -1.05 -20.18
CA VAL A 146 -2.16 -1.57 -19.27
C VAL A 146 -3.55 -1.07 -19.66
N HIS A 147 -4.50 -2.00 -19.67
CA HIS A 147 -5.94 -1.77 -19.77
C HIS A 147 -6.60 -2.06 -18.42
N LEU A 148 -6.70 -1.02 -17.58
CA LEU A 148 -7.30 -1.10 -16.24
C LEU A 148 -8.81 -0.85 -16.29
N PHE A 149 -9.58 -1.76 -15.70
CA PHE A 149 -11.02 -1.64 -15.48
C PHE A 149 -11.30 -1.61 -13.98
N LEU A 150 -12.03 -0.59 -13.53
CA LEU A 150 -12.42 -0.42 -12.13
C LEU A 150 -13.93 -0.56 -11.97
N GLN A 151 -14.35 -1.38 -11.01
CA GLN A 151 -15.74 -1.47 -10.57
C GLN A 151 -15.86 -1.13 -9.09
N VAL A 152 -16.97 -0.50 -8.70
CA VAL A 152 -17.24 -0.20 -7.29
C VAL A 152 -18.43 -1.03 -6.81
N LYS A 153 -18.18 -1.92 -5.85
CA LYS A 153 -19.20 -2.79 -5.24
C LYS A 153 -19.34 -2.43 -3.76
N VAL A 154 -20.59 -2.44 -3.27
CA VAL A 154 -20.85 -2.35 -1.82
C VAL A 154 -20.72 -3.75 -1.27
N ARG A 155 -19.93 -3.92 -0.22
CA ARG A 155 -19.80 -5.16 0.54
C ARG A 155 -19.78 -4.78 2.01
N GLU A 156 -20.91 -4.99 2.67
CA GLU A 156 -21.04 -4.72 4.10
C GLU A 156 -20.08 -5.61 4.89
N ASN A 157 -19.51 -5.08 5.97
CA ASN A 157 -18.62 -5.80 6.89
C ASN A 157 -17.41 -6.49 6.24
N TRP A 158 -16.93 -6.01 5.08
CA TRP A 158 -15.76 -6.58 4.40
C TRP A 158 -14.49 -6.61 5.29
N GLN A 159 -14.40 -5.72 6.30
CA GLN A 159 -13.30 -5.68 7.25
C GLN A 159 -13.30 -6.85 8.26
N GLU A 160 -14.45 -7.51 8.45
CA GLU A 160 -14.62 -8.61 9.41
C GLU A 160 -14.46 -9.98 8.75
N GLU A 161 -14.23 -10.04 7.44
CA GLU A 161 -14.14 -11.29 6.69
C GLU A 161 -12.79 -11.97 6.90
N ARG A 162 -12.82 -13.12 7.59
CA ARG A 162 -11.63 -13.93 7.91
C ARG A 162 -10.82 -14.37 6.68
N GLU A 163 -11.48 -14.57 5.53
CA GLU A 163 -10.84 -14.97 4.27
C GLU A 163 -9.79 -13.95 3.77
N ARG A 164 -9.94 -12.66 4.11
CA ARG A 164 -8.95 -11.64 3.69
C ARG A 164 -7.62 -11.72 4.41
N TYR A 165 -7.59 -12.26 5.63
CA TYR A 165 -6.32 -12.50 6.32
C TYR A 165 -5.48 -13.48 5.51
N SER A 166 -6.08 -14.55 4.99
CA SER A 166 -5.36 -15.50 4.14
C SER A 166 -4.82 -14.89 2.84
N GLU A 167 -5.53 -13.96 2.20
CA GLU A 167 -5.03 -13.25 1.02
C GLU A 167 -3.90 -12.26 1.33
N MET A 168 -3.85 -11.73 2.56
CA MET A 168 -2.76 -10.91 3.08
C MET A 168 -1.59 -11.75 3.63
N GLY A 169 -1.66 -13.08 3.53
CA GLY A 169 -0.66 -14.00 4.10
C GLY A 169 -0.69 -14.09 5.64
N LEU A 170 -1.76 -13.60 6.27
CA LEU A 170 -2.00 -13.66 7.70
C LEU A 170 -2.87 -14.87 8.03
N ASP A 171 -2.36 -15.77 8.87
CA ASP A 171 -3.16 -16.91 9.35
C ASP A 171 -4.04 -16.40 10.49
N PHE A 172 -5.35 -16.25 10.24
CA PHE A 172 -6.32 -15.94 11.30
C PHE A 172 -6.54 -17.19 12.15
N LYS A 173 -5.52 -17.57 12.92
CA LYS A 173 -5.74 -18.42 14.09
C LYS A 173 -6.27 -17.51 15.16
N ASP A 174 -7.56 -17.71 15.46
CA ASP A 174 -8.24 -17.16 16.62
C ASP A 174 -7.26 -17.11 17.80
N GLY A 175 -7.09 -15.91 18.37
CA GLY A 175 -6.28 -15.76 19.56
C GLY A 175 -6.82 -16.70 20.65
N ASP A 176 -5.94 -17.53 21.20
CA ASP A 176 -6.09 -18.03 22.56
C ASP A 176 -5.97 -16.85 23.55
#